data_AF-U5G510-F1
#
_entry.id   AF-U5G510-F1
#
_cell.length_a   1.000
_cell.length_b   1.000
_cell.length_c   1.000
_cell.angle_alpha   90.00
_cell.angle_beta   90.00
_cell.angle_gamma   90.00
#
_symmetry.space_group_name_H-M   'P 1'
#
loop_
_entity.id
_entity.type
_entity.pdbx_description
1 polymer ?
#
loop_
_entity_poly.entity_id
_entity_poly.type
_entity_poly.pdbx_seq_one_letter_code
_entity_poly.pdbx_strand_id
1 'polypeptide(L)'
;MARILSLLRRLYLTVYNWAVFLGWSQVLFLAVKTLKDSGHEHVYNAVEKPLQLAQTAAVLEILHGLVGLVRSPITATLPQIGSRLYLTWIILYSFPEIRSHFLVTSLVISWSITEIIRYSFFGVKEVLGFAPSWLMWLRYSTFLLLYPTGISSEVGLVYFALPYIKMF
;
A
#
# COMPACT_ATOMS: atom_id res chain seq x y z
N MET A 1 20.13 26.43 13.30
CA MET A 1 19.32 25.30 13.81
C MET A 1 18.19 24.88 12.84
N ALA A 2 17.22 25.75 12.54
CA ALA A 2 16.01 25.40 11.78
C ALA A 2 16.25 24.88 10.35
N ARG A 3 17.22 25.44 9.61
CA ARG A 3 17.58 25.01 8.24
C ARG A 3 18.20 23.60 8.18
N ILE A 4 18.94 23.22 9.22
CA ILE A 4 19.55 21.88 9.32
C ILE A 4 18.46 20.86 9.62
N LEU A 5 17.56 21.18 10.56
CA LEU A 5 16.41 20.33 10.90
C LEU A 5 15.50 20.09 9.69
N SER A 6 15.25 21.11 8.87
CA SER A 6 14.42 20.99 7.67
C SER A 6 15.09 20.16 6.57
N LEU A 7 16.41 20.26 6.41
CA LEU A 7 17.17 19.40 5.48
C LEU A 7 17.16 17.94 5.93
N LEU A 8 17.41 17.67 7.20
CA LEU A 8 17.36 16.31 7.76
C LEU A 8 15.99 15.67 7.58
N ARG A 9 14.91 16.43 7.83
CA ARG A 9 13.54 16.00 7.60
C ARG A 9 13.29 15.64 6.12
N ARG A 10 13.67 16.51 5.18
CA ARG A 10 13.50 16.26 3.74
C ARG A 10 14.30 15.04 3.27
N LEU A 11 15.54 14.89 3.73
CA LEU A 11 16.38 13.73 3.42
C LEU A 11 15.75 12.44 3.94
N TYR A 12 15.34 12.42 5.21
CA TYR A 12 14.65 11.29 5.82
C TYR A 12 13.39 10.90 5.04
N LEU A 13 12.51 11.86 4.75
CA LEU A 13 11.28 11.63 3.99
C LEU A 13 11.57 11.15 2.57
N THR A 14 12.60 11.68 1.92
CA THR A 14 13.02 11.23 0.59
C THR A 14 13.42 9.75 0.63
N VAL A 15 14.30 9.38 1.54
CA VAL A 15 14.77 8.00 1.71
C VAL A 15 13.60 7.07 2.03
N TYR A 16 12.73 7.47 2.96
CA TYR A 16 11.54 6.72 3.33
C TYR A 16 10.62 6.48 2.12
N ASN A 17 10.22 7.53 1.40
CA ASN A 17 9.31 7.41 0.26
C ASN A 17 9.90 6.52 -0.84
N TRP A 18 11.18 6.65 -1.16
CA TRP A 18 11.83 5.81 -2.17
C TRP A 18 12.00 4.35 -1.71
N ALA A 19 12.31 4.12 -0.43
CA ALA A 19 12.38 2.76 0.10
C ALA A 19 11.02 2.04 0.02
N VAL A 20 9.94 2.72 0.41
CA VAL A 20 8.60 2.13 0.36
C VAL A 20 8.11 1.98 -1.09
N PHE A 21 8.44 2.92 -1.99
CA PHE A 21 8.24 2.78 -3.43
C PHE A 21 8.88 1.49 -3.98
N LEU A 22 10.14 1.21 -3.62
CA LEU A 22 10.84 0.01 -4.05
C LEU A 22 10.18 -1.25 -3.48
N GLY A 23 9.75 -1.21 -2.22
CA GLY A 23 8.99 -2.31 -1.60
C GLY A 23 7.71 -2.64 -2.38
N TRP A 24 6.89 -1.65 -2.71
CA TRP A 24 5.67 -1.86 -3.51
C TRP A 24 5.96 -2.26 -4.96
N SER A 25 7.04 -1.77 -5.54
CA SER A 25 7.48 -2.19 -6.88
C SER A 25 7.88 -3.67 -6.89
N GLN A 26 8.56 -4.14 -5.83
CA GLN A 26 8.87 -5.55 -5.65
C GLN A 26 7.60 -6.39 -5.50
N VAL A 27 6.62 -5.95 -4.70
CA VAL A 27 5.32 -6.63 -4.55
C VAL A 27 4.63 -6.76 -5.91
N LEU A 28 4.54 -5.67 -6.69
CA LEU A 28 3.91 -5.69 -8.01
C LEU A 28 4.63 -6.64 -8.97
N PHE A 29 5.95 -6.57 -9.02
CA PHE A 29 6.76 -7.43 -9.88
C PHE A 29 6.53 -8.91 -9.58
N LEU A 30 6.59 -9.29 -8.30
CA LEU A 30 6.35 -10.66 -7.87
C LEU A 30 4.91 -11.11 -8.13
N ALA A 31 3.92 -10.23 -7.91
CA ALA A 31 2.52 -10.53 -8.20
C ALA A 31 2.30 -10.82 -9.68
N VAL A 32 2.77 -9.94 -10.58
CA VAL A 32 2.59 -10.07 -12.03
C VAL A 32 3.36 -11.28 -12.57
N LYS A 33 4.60 -11.48 -12.11
CA LYS A 33 5.41 -12.64 -12.50
C LYS A 33 4.71 -13.94 -12.11
N THR A 34 4.28 -14.07 -10.86
CA THR A 34 3.64 -15.29 -10.36
C THR A 34 2.28 -15.53 -11.02
N LEU A 35 1.50 -14.47 -11.26
CA LEU A 35 0.25 -14.57 -11.99
C LEU A 35 0.45 -15.14 -13.40
N LYS A 36 1.52 -14.70 -14.09
CA LYS A 36 1.84 -15.17 -15.43
C LYS A 36 2.39 -16.61 -15.44
N ASP A 37 3.26 -16.93 -14.50
CA ASP A 37 4.01 -18.19 -14.52
C ASP A 37 3.25 -19.36 -13.84
N SER A 38 2.44 -19.06 -12.83
CA SER A 38 1.81 -20.09 -11.96
C SER A 38 0.33 -19.84 -11.69
N GLY A 39 -0.21 -18.67 -12.05
CA GLY A 39 -1.62 -18.33 -11.86
C GLY A 39 -1.92 -17.65 -10.52
N HIS A 40 -3.18 -17.26 -10.35
CA HIS A 40 -3.64 -16.39 -9.26
C HIS A 40 -3.54 -17.04 -7.86
N GLU A 41 -3.64 -18.36 -7.78
CA GLU A 41 -3.64 -19.09 -6.50
C GLU A 41 -2.29 -18.99 -5.76
N HIS A 42 -1.20 -18.82 -6.50
CA HIS A 42 0.17 -18.76 -5.96
C HIS A 42 0.66 -17.34 -5.68
N VAL A 43 -0.10 -16.31 -6.13
CA VAL A 43 0.33 -14.90 -6.03
C VAL A 43 0.58 -14.51 -4.59
N TYR A 44 -0.32 -14.84 -3.67
CA TYR A 44 -0.16 -14.46 -2.26
C TYR A 44 1.11 -15.04 -1.65
N ASN A 45 1.43 -16.30 -1.92
CA ASN A 45 2.63 -16.95 -1.37
C ASN A 45 3.93 -16.27 -1.83
N ALA A 46 3.95 -15.76 -3.06
CA ALA A 46 5.10 -15.03 -3.57
C ALA A 46 5.24 -13.62 -2.96
N VAL A 47 4.13 -12.98 -2.62
CA VAL A 47 4.11 -11.58 -2.18
C VAL A 47 3.89 -11.39 -0.68
N GLU A 48 3.61 -12.43 0.08
CA GLU A 48 3.21 -12.34 1.50
C GLU A 48 4.18 -11.49 2.33
N LYS A 49 5.46 -11.87 2.35
CA LYS A 49 6.49 -11.15 3.11
C LYS A 49 6.67 -9.70 2.64
N PRO A 50 6.92 -9.41 1.34
CA PRO A 50 7.09 -8.03 0.91
C PRO A 50 5.82 -7.19 1.08
N LEU A 51 4.62 -7.77 0.93
CA LEU A 51 3.34 -7.11 1.17
C LEU A 51 3.19 -6.73 2.65
N GLN A 52 3.44 -7.66 3.58
CA GLN A 52 3.37 -7.40 5.02
C GLN A 52 4.34 -6.30 5.44
N LEU A 53 5.57 -6.31 4.92
CA LEU A 53 6.56 -5.26 5.19
C LEU A 53 6.11 -3.91 4.64
N ALA A 54 5.64 -3.85 3.38
CA ALA A 54 5.19 -2.63 2.75
C ALA A 54 3.96 -2.02 3.45
N GLN A 55 3.01 -2.86 3.87
CA GLN A 55 1.82 -2.42 4.62
C GLN A 55 2.18 -1.92 6.01
N THR A 56 3.06 -2.64 6.72
CA THR A 56 3.51 -2.23 8.06
C THR A 56 4.30 -0.92 8.00
N ALA A 57 5.06 -0.68 6.93
CA ALA A 57 5.76 0.59 6.73
C ALA A 57 4.82 1.81 6.66
N ALA A 58 3.55 1.63 6.28
CA ALA A 58 2.56 2.71 6.28
C ALA A 58 2.21 3.20 7.69
N VAL A 59 2.41 2.39 8.75
CA VAL A 59 2.23 2.83 10.14
C VAL A 59 3.12 4.03 10.47
N LEU A 60 4.33 4.08 9.88
CA LEU A 60 5.24 5.22 10.05
C LEU A 60 4.60 6.53 9.55
N GLU A 61 3.70 6.50 8.56
CA GLU A 61 3.02 7.71 8.09
C GLU A 61 2.07 8.30 9.13
N ILE A 62 1.39 7.43 9.89
CA ILE A 62 0.55 7.87 11.01
C ILE A 62 1.44 8.56 12.05
N LEU A 63 2.59 7.96 12.37
CA LEU A 63 3.56 8.54 13.30
C LEU A 63 4.12 9.87 12.77
N HIS A 64 4.43 9.98 11.48
CA HIS A 64 4.88 11.23 10.87
C HIS A 64 3.82 12.32 10.97
N GLY A 65 2.54 11.98 10.81
CA GLY A 65 1.42 12.89 11.03
C GLY A 65 1.30 13.33 12.49
N LEU A 66 1.33 12.38 13.43
CA LEU A 66 1.19 12.62 14.87
C LEU A 66 2.32 13.50 15.44
N VAL A 67 3.56 13.26 15.02
CA VAL A 67 4.74 14.02 15.45
C VAL A 67 4.85 15.37 14.70
N GLY A 68 3.96 15.65 13.74
CA GLY A 68 3.98 16.88 12.95
C GLY A 68 5.11 16.92 11.91
N LEU A 69 5.71 15.76 11.60
CA LEU A 69 6.74 15.62 10.58
C LEU A 69 6.15 15.77 9.17
N VAL A 70 4.86 15.51 8.95
CA VAL A 70 4.13 15.86 7.73
C VAL A 70 2.76 16.42 8.10
N ARG A 71 2.26 17.40 7.34
CA ARG A 71 0.87 17.84 7.47
C ARG A 71 -0.02 16.75 6.88
N SER A 72 -0.57 15.89 7.74
CA SER A 72 -1.53 14.86 7.34
C SER A 72 -2.83 15.00 8.15
N PRO A 73 -4.01 14.92 7.51
CA PRO A 73 -5.28 14.80 8.22
C PRO A 73 -5.39 13.39 8.83
N ILE A 74 -4.88 13.24 10.06
CA ILE A 74 -4.75 11.95 10.76
C ILE A 74 -6.08 11.20 10.83
N THR A 75 -7.19 11.92 11.01
CA THR A 75 -8.55 11.36 11.05
C THR A 75 -8.96 10.66 9.75
N ALA A 76 -8.41 11.08 8.60
CA ALA A 76 -8.63 10.42 7.33
C ALA A 76 -7.57 9.32 7.05
N THR A 77 -6.33 9.50 7.52
CA THR A 77 -5.24 8.53 7.29
C THR A 77 -5.41 7.25 8.13
N LEU A 78 -5.93 7.37 9.35
CA LEU A 78 -6.11 6.25 10.27
C LEU A 78 -7.03 5.15 9.71
N PRO A 79 -8.27 5.44 9.28
CA PRO A 79 -9.13 4.40 8.70
C PRO A 79 -8.54 3.78 7.43
N GLN A 80 -7.88 4.58 6.60
CA GLN A 80 -7.30 4.14 5.34
C GLN A 80 -6.18 3.11 5.55
N ILE A 81 -5.24 3.38 6.47
CA ILE A 81 -4.15 2.45 6.76
C ILE A 81 -4.65 1.30 7.64
N GLY A 82 -5.58 1.58 8.55
CA GLY A 82 -6.22 0.60 9.41
C GLY A 82 -6.94 -0.50 8.63
N SER A 83 -7.73 -0.17 7.59
CA SER A 83 -8.45 -1.18 6.80
C SER A 83 -7.47 -2.14 6.11
N ARG A 84 -6.36 -1.61 5.59
CA ARG A 84 -5.34 -2.42 4.89
C ARG A 84 -4.54 -3.31 5.83
N LEU A 85 -4.18 -2.80 7.00
CA LEU A 85 -3.53 -3.59 8.03
C LEU A 85 -4.46 -4.69 8.56
N TYR A 86 -5.73 -4.37 8.78
CA TYR A 86 -6.75 -5.36 9.15
C TYR A 86 -6.83 -6.47 8.10
N LEU A 87 -6.94 -6.11 6.82
CA LEU A 87 -7.04 -7.11 5.76
C LEU A 87 -5.77 -7.96 5.61
N THR A 88 -4.59 -7.34 5.75
CA THR A 88 -3.31 -8.04 5.60
C THR A 88 -3.01 -8.97 6.79
N TRP A 89 -3.13 -8.46 8.02
CA TRP A 89 -2.70 -9.15 9.23
C TRP A 89 -3.80 -9.92 9.96
N ILE A 90 -5.07 -9.54 9.81
CA ILE A 90 -6.17 -10.26 10.46
C ILE A 90 -6.78 -11.24 9.48
N ILE A 91 -7.15 -10.79 8.28
CA ILE A 91 -7.87 -11.62 7.32
C ILE A 91 -6.91 -12.56 6.57
N LEU A 92 -5.97 -12.01 5.78
CA LEU A 92 -5.11 -12.85 4.94
C LEU A 92 -4.14 -13.70 5.76
N TYR A 93 -3.60 -13.18 6.87
CA TYR A 93 -2.72 -13.97 7.74
C TYR A 93 -3.47 -15.07 8.51
N SER A 94 -4.68 -14.83 9.01
CA SER A 94 -5.39 -15.83 9.84
C SER A 94 -6.16 -16.88 9.04
N PHE A 95 -6.54 -16.57 7.79
CA PHE A 95 -7.32 -17.47 6.94
C PHE A 95 -6.53 -17.85 5.68
N PRO A 96 -5.73 -18.93 5.71
CA PRO A 96 -5.02 -19.40 4.53
C PRO A 96 -5.92 -19.78 3.35
N GLU A 97 -7.16 -20.17 3.62
CA GLU A 97 -8.14 -20.69 2.65
C GLU A 97 -8.56 -19.63 1.63
N ILE A 98 -8.55 -18.35 2.00
CA ILE A 98 -8.94 -17.24 1.11
C ILE A 98 -7.77 -16.74 0.24
N ARG A 99 -6.53 -17.16 0.53
CA ARG A 99 -5.31 -16.63 -0.12
C ARG A 99 -5.21 -17.00 -1.59
N SER A 100 -5.83 -18.12 -1.99
CA SER A 100 -5.85 -18.59 -3.37
C SER A 100 -6.90 -17.86 -4.23
N HIS A 101 -7.80 -17.09 -3.63
CA HIS A 101 -8.89 -16.46 -4.34
C HIS A 101 -8.40 -15.36 -5.29
N PHE A 102 -8.97 -15.27 -6.49
CA PHE A 102 -8.54 -14.29 -7.52
C PHE A 102 -8.60 -12.83 -7.04
N LEU A 103 -9.50 -12.53 -6.09
CA LEU A 103 -9.62 -11.21 -5.46
C LEU A 103 -8.35 -10.78 -4.74
N VAL A 104 -7.53 -11.72 -4.22
CA VAL A 104 -6.24 -11.41 -3.61
C VAL A 104 -5.28 -10.83 -4.65
N THR A 105 -5.25 -11.43 -5.84
CA THR A 105 -4.42 -10.93 -6.94
C THR A 105 -4.86 -9.54 -7.39
N SER A 106 -6.18 -9.34 -7.59
CA SER A 106 -6.76 -8.03 -7.93
C SER A 106 -6.42 -6.97 -6.88
N LEU A 107 -6.56 -7.32 -5.60
CA LEU A 107 -6.24 -6.44 -4.48
C LEU A 107 -4.76 -6.05 -4.47
N VAL A 108 -3.85 -7.03 -4.52
CA VAL A 108 -2.41 -6.80 -4.44
C VAL A 108 -1.94 -5.91 -5.59
N ILE A 109 -2.42 -6.14 -6.82
CA ILE A 109 -2.08 -5.31 -7.98
C ILE A 109 -2.63 -3.90 -7.80
N SER A 110 -3.90 -3.76 -7.41
CA SER A 110 -4.55 -2.46 -7.22
C SER A 110 -3.86 -1.63 -6.15
N TRP A 111 -3.54 -2.23 -5.00
CA TRP A 111 -2.76 -1.59 -3.94
C TRP A 111 -1.37 -1.20 -4.44
N SER A 112 -0.64 -2.13 -5.06
CA SER A 112 0.74 -1.86 -5.47
C SER A 112 0.84 -0.71 -6.45
N ILE A 113 -0.03 -0.65 -7.48
CA ILE A 113 -0.01 0.46 -8.44
C ILE A 113 -0.34 1.79 -7.76
N THR A 114 -1.38 1.82 -6.91
CA THR A 114 -1.77 3.02 -6.16
C THR A 114 -0.61 3.54 -5.31
N GLU A 115 0.07 2.63 -4.61
CA GLU A 115 1.14 2.97 -3.68
C GLU A 115 2.43 3.40 -4.39
N ILE A 116 2.82 2.72 -5.47
CA ILE A 116 3.94 3.13 -6.33
C ILE A 116 3.76 4.57 -6.79
N ILE A 117 2.57 4.94 -7.27
CA ILE A 117 2.28 6.31 -7.73
C ILE A 117 2.31 7.29 -6.56
N ARG A 118 1.74 6.92 -5.41
CA ARG A 118 1.68 7.75 -4.20
C ARG A 118 3.07 8.08 -3.66
N TYR A 119 3.92 7.07 -3.48
CA TYR A 119 5.28 7.26 -2.97
C TYR A 119 6.20 7.90 -4.00
N SER A 120 6.00 7.66 -5.31
CA SER A 120 6.69 8.43 -6.36
C SER A 120 6.35 9.91 -6.27
N PHE A 121 5.08 10.25 -6.12
CA PHE A 121 4.62 11.63 -5.97
C PHE A 121 5.25 12.30 -4.74
N PHE A 122 5.25 11.62 -3.58
CA PHE A 122 5.86 12.17 -2.37
C PHE A 122 7.39 12.26 -2.47
N GLY A 123 8.07 11.23 -2.99
CA GLY A 123 9.52 11.22 -3.18
C GLY A 123 9.99 12.34 -4.11
N VAL A 124 9.34 12.50 -5.26
CA VAL A 124 9.67 13.58 -6.22
C VAL A 124 9.39 14.95 -5.62
N LYS A 125 8.29 15.12 -4.88
CA LYS A 125 7.97 16.37 -4.20
C LYS A 125 9.02 16.74 -3.15
N GLU A 126 9.52 15.78 -2.38
CA GLU A 126 10.55 16.01 -1.37
C GLU A 126 11.92 16.34 -2.00
N VAL A 127 12.27 15.75 -3.15
CA VAL A 127 13.51 16.04 -3.89
C VAL A 127 13.45 17.40 -4.59
N LEU A 128 12.43 17.62 -5.42
CA LEU A 128 12.33 18.80 -6.30
C LEU A 128 11.70 20.02 -5.60
N GLY A 129 11.00 19.82 -4.48
CA GLY A 129 10.23 20.88 -3.81
C GLY A 129 8.86 21.15 -4.46
N PHE A 130 8.58 20.57 -5.62
CA PHE A 130 7.28 20.62 -6.31
C PHE A 130 6.92 19.24 -6.88
N ALA A 131 5.64 19.02 -7.13
CA ALA A 131 5.16 17.81 -7.78
C ALA A 131 4.85 18.07 -9.27
N PRO A 132 5.45 17.33 -10.21
CA PRO A 132 5.13 17.43 -11.63
C PRO A 132 3.64 17.17 -11.93
N SER A 133 3.07 17.93 -12.87
CA SER A 133 1.64 17.84 -13.23
C SER A 133 1.23 16.47 -13.77
N TRP A 134 2.12 15.77 -14.48
CA TRP A 134 1.86 14.42 -14.99
C TRP A 134 1.71 13.38 -13.86
N LEU A 135 2.43 13.51 -12.75
CA LEU A 135 2.27 12.64 -11.58
C LEU A 135 0.94 12.91 -10.86
N MET A 136 0.52 14.18 -10.80
CA MET A 136 -0.80 14.52 -10.30
C MET A 136 -1.89 13.91 -11.16
N TRP A 137 -1.80 14.08 -12.48
CA TRP A 137 -2.75 13.50 -13.43
C TRP A 137 -2.82 11.99 -13.28
N LEU A 138 -1.66 11.31 -13.29
CA LEU A 138 -1.58 9.86 -13.13
C LEU A 138 -2.29 9.40 -11.86
N ARG A 139 -2.00 10.05 -10.73
CA ARG A 139 -2.62 9.75 -9.43
C ARG A 139 -4.14 9.82 -9.48
N TYR A 140 -4.71 10.87 -10.07
CA TYR A 140 -6.16 11.03 -10.12
C TYR A 140 -6.81 10.08 -11.12
N SER A 141 -6.20 9.88 -12.29
CA SER A 141 -6.72 8.97 -13.32
C SER A 141 -6.71 7.52 -12.88
N THR A 142 -5.62 7.04 -12.26
CA THR A 142 -5.56 5.66 -11.77
C THR A 142 -6.46 5.46 -10.56
N PHE A 143 -6.65 6.49 -9.72
CA PHE A 143 -7.55 6.39 -8.57
C PHE A 143 -8.98 6.05 -8.98
N LEU A 144 -9.48 6.62 -10.08
CA LEU A 144 -10.84 6.34 -10.58
C LEU A 144 -11.05 4.86 -10.92
N LEU A 145 -10.02 4.16 -11.39
CA LEU A 145 -10.10 2.75 -11.75
C LEU A 145 -9.74 1.82 -10.60
N LEU A 146 -8.64 2.13 -9.89
CA LEU A 146 -8.06 1.27 -8.87
C LEU A 146 -8.79 1.34 -7.54
N TYR A 147 -9.50 2.43 -7.26
CA TYR A 147 -10.26 2.56 -6.03
C TYR A 147 -11.46 1.61 -5.99
N PRO A 148 -12.32 1.54 -7.03
CA PRO A 148 -13.37 0.52 -7.10
C PRO A 148 -12.82 -0.91 -7.02
N THR A 149 -11.78 -1.24 -7.80
CA THR A 149 -11.22 -2.61 -7.80
C THR A 149 -10.61 -2.97 -6.44
N GLY A 150 -9.92 -2.03 -5.80
CA GLY A 150 -9.37 -2.18 -4.46
C GLY A 150 -10.48 -2.48 -3.44
N ILE A 151 -11.44 -1.57 -3.29
CA ILE A 151 -12.52 -1.70 -2.29
C ILE A 151 -13.38 -2.95 -2.54
N SER A 152 -13.74 -3.24 -3.79
CA SER A 152 -14.50 -4.45 -4.12
C SER A 152 -13.73 -5.72 -3.74
N SER A 153 -12.40 -5.72 -3.93
CA SER A 153 -11.56 -6.86 -3.52
C SER A 153 -11.43 -6.96 -2.00
N GLU A 154 -11.29 -5.84 -1.28
CA GLU A 154 -11.24 -5.81 0.18
C GLU A 154 -12.53 -6.38 0.79
N VAL A 155 -13.69 -5.84 0.38
CA VAL A 155 -15.00 -6.25 0.87
C VAL A 155 -15.30 -7.70 0.49
N GLY A 156 -14.98 -8.09 -0.75
CA GLY A 156 -15.17 -9.47 -1.20
C GLY A 156 -14.36 -10.47 -0.38
N LEU A 157 -13.08 -10.18 -0.11
CA LEU A 157 -12.24 -11.06 0.71
C LEU A 157 -12.74 -11.18 2.15
N VAL A 158 -13.20 -10.09 2.76
CA VAL A 158 -13.82 -10.15 4.08
C VAL A 158 -15.09 -11.00 4.05
N TYR A 159 -15.94 -10.83 3.03
CA TYR A 159 -17.17 -11.61 2.87
C TYR A 159 -16.88 -13.11 2.75
N PHE A 160 -15.90 -13.50 1.92
CA PHE A 160 -15.49 -14.91 1.78
C PHE A 160 -14.76 -15.45 3.01
N ALA A 161 -14.20 -14.59 3.87
CA ALA A 161 -13.63 -14.99 5.16
C ALA A 161 -14.71 -15.26 6.23
N LEU A 162 -15.92 -14.68 6.11
CA LEU A 162 -16.98 -14.78 7.13
C LEU A 162 -17.36 -16.22 7.53
N PRO A 163 -17.49 -17.20 6.62
CA PRO A 163 -17.79 -18.57 7.00
C PRO A 163 -16.72 -19.16 7.92
N TYR A 164 -15.45 -18.85 7.68
CA TYR A 164 -14.32 -19.34 8.48
C TYR A 164 -14.24 -18.65 9.84
N ILE A 165 -14.58 -17.36 9.92
CA ILE A 165 -14.63 -16.61 11.19
C ILE A 165 -15.68 -17.21 12.14
N LYS A 166 -16.82 -17.68 11.62
CA LYS A 166 -17.92 -18.24 12.44
C LYS A 166 -17.65 -19.64 12.99
N MET A 167 -16.57 -20.30 12.55
CA MET A 167 -16.17 -21.63 13.03
C MET A 167 -15.19 -21.56 14.21
N PHE A 168 -14.70 -20.37 14.54
CA PHE A 168 -13.95 -20.07 15.77
C PHE A 168 -14.88 -19.49 16.84
#